data_AF-A0A498DSR5-F1
#
_entry.id   AF-A0A498DSR5-F1
#
_cell.length_a   1.000
_cell.length_b   1.000
_cell.length_c   1.000
_cell.angle_alpha   90.00
_cell.angle_beta   90.00
_cell.angle_gamma   90.00
#
_symmetry.space_group_name_H-M   'P 1'
#
loop_
_entity.id
_entity.type
_entity.pdbx_description
1 polymer ?
#
loop_
_entity_poly.entity_id
_entity_poly.type
_entity_poly.pdbx_seq_one_letter_code
_entity_poly.pdbx_strand_id
1 'polypeptide(L)'
;MSTKQTELAIQNALADRLGAIEPGMKLIKENYHLQNSAGTRGFVDILARDRHGIFVPIEVKKSDNTAREAIHEVLKYCELLRRERGMRVDQVRAVIASTDWKELIVPFSEISRSSVYPITGVKIDVGTDFPASMLVEPIKPLPVPNERDLSVVAIRMSIVNRSDADEKWDSLTRSLVKVGVGDLIGVLAVRPHDETGILHVALGVADCNDPRLPAPDENEGLEEPELHAAEYRAACAVGFEHPEAEVTVPEKLTRYMQTNSLEVAHVYRRGSFEKWRDLIDDSEAATMAQHAAGWNQVLFRSSANTSHSLAWGRFRARIDYVLESNPDWAQMLRLWLDEVEHQESSLDVVLQVYNPADFLASLVHGYGGDLHSMVPGISGAVDAPRGDGKLIHGLLTWDGRPIKDLLQAIHAAYPTVADWGMARALGVVYEKDMDLLRSLGLKYSFFEFLPGDSALPSQLIVEDGNLRRIPSGADGVSWPGVQPLQELLQHVDFGPVVESFRQCITPVDGGDQWIVSSSRDV
;
A
#
# COMPACT_ATOMS: atom_id res chain seq x y z
N MET A 1 -53.47 12.30 21.01
CA MET A 1 -52.36 12.98 21.69
C MET A 1 -51.30 11.92 21.97
N SER A 2 -50.17 11.94 21.26
CA SER A 2 -49.10 10.94 21.44
C SER A 2 -48.34 11.26 22.72
N THR A 3 -48.44 10.41 23.72
CA THR A 3 -47.70 10.51 24.99
C THR A 3 -46.23 10.28 24.69
N LYS A 4 -45.41 11.35 24.74
CA LYS A 4 -43.97 11.28 24.51
C LYS A 4 -43.33 10.45 25.63
N GLN A 5 -43.04 9.17 25.39
CA GLN A 5 -42.43 8.27 26.39
C GLN A 5 -41.07 8.79 26.87
N THR A 6 -40.67 8.62 28.13
CA THR A 6 -39.33 9.06 28.60
C THR A 6 -38.26 8.00 28.26
N GLU A 7 -36.98 8.39 28.25
CA GLU A 7 -35.87 7.44 28.06
C GLU A 7 -35.87 6.36 29.15
N LEU A 8 -36.06 6.78 30.41
CA LEU A 8 -36.24 5.87 31.56
C LEU A 8 -37.41 4.89 31.38
N ALA A 9 -38.53 5.34 30.80
CA ALA A 9 -39.66 4.43 30.55
C ALA A 9 -39.30 3.35 29.52
N ILE A 10 -38.53 3.71 28.48
CA ILE A 10 -38.05 2.78 27.45
C ILE A 10 -37.03 1.81 28.06
N GLN A 11 -36.08 2.31 28.87
CA GLN A 11 -35.11 1.52 29.60
C GLN A 11 -35.79 0.45 30.46
N ASN A 12 -36.71 0.85 31.34
CA ASN A 12 -37.43 -0.09 32.21
C ASN A 12 -38.20 -1.14 31.38
N ALA A 13 -38.90 -0.70 30.33
CA ALA A 13 -39.68 -1.59 29.46
C ALA A 13 -38.81 -2.59 28.67
N LEU A 14 -37.56 -2.22 28.38
CA LEU A 14 -36.55 -3.09 27.76
C LEU A 14 -35.92 -4.05 28.77
N ALA A 15 -35.63 -3.58 29.98
CA ALA A 15 -35.10 -4.41 31.08
C ALA A 15 -36.07 -5.54 31.46
N ASP A 16 -37.37 -5.27 31.45
CA ASP A 16 -38.43 -6.27 31.68
C ASP A 16 -38.55 -7.30 30.54
N ARG A 17 -38.04 -6.98 29.34
CA ARG A 17 -38.21 -7.78 28.11
C ARG A 17 -36.90 -7.95 27.34
N LEU A 18 -35.81 -8.23 28.05
CA LEU A 18 -34.50 -8.47 27.43
C LEU A 18 -34.51 -9.62 26.39
N GLY A 19 -35.46 -10.55 26.53
CA GLY A 19 -35.73 -11.58 25.52
C GLY A 19 -36.04 -11.04 24.11
N ALA A 20 -36.46 -9.78 23.99
CA ALA A 20 -36.71 -9.11 22.71
C ALA A 20 -35.42 -8.69 22.00
N ILE A 21 -34.32 -8.47 22.73
CA ILE A 21 -32.99 -8.26 22.13
C ILE A 21 -32.47 -9.62 21.65
N GLU A 22 -32.47 -10.61 22.55
CA GLU A 22 -32.11 -11.99 22.23
C GLU A 22 -32.68 -12.98 23.25
N PRO A 23 -32.99 -14.22 22.83
CA PRO A 23 -33.49 -15.24 23.74
C PRO A 23 -32.48 -15.64 24.82
N GLY A 24 -32.95 -15.70 26.07
CA GLY A 24 -32.18 -16.22 27.21
C GLY A 24 -31.34 -15.18 27.95
N MET A 25 -31.41 -13.90 27.57
CA MET A 25 -30.78 -12.80 28.30
C MET A 25 -31.45 -12.59 29.67
N LYS A 26 -30.64 -12.40 30.71
CA LYS A 26 -31.08 -12.21 32.10
C LYS A 26 -30.61 -10.87 32.63
N LEU A 27 -31.52 -10.12 33.22
CA LEU A 27 -31.20 -8.86 33.90
C LEU A 27 -30.29 -9.13 35.11
N ILE A 28 -29.18 -8.40 35.20
CA ILE A 28 -28.38 -8.33 36.43
C ILE A 28 -28.88 -7.15 37.26
N LYS A 29 -28.91 -5.95 36.66
CA LYS A 29 -29.32 -4.72 37.34
C LYS A 29 -29.55 -3.57 36.36
N GLU A 30 -30.54 -2.74 36.64
CA GLU A 30 -30.75 -1.42 36.02
C GLU A 30 -29.93 -0.35 36.74
N ASN A 31 -29.44 0.66 36.01
CA ASN A 31 -28.62 1.75 36.53
C ASN A 31 -27.43 1.23 37.35
N TYR A 32 -26.68 0.28 36.77
CA TYR A 32 -25.57 -0.39 37.43
C TYR A 32 -24.38 0.56 37.57
N HIS A 33 -24.05 0.89 38.82
CA HIS A 33 -22.94 1.78 39.12
C HIS A 33 -21.57 1.10 38.93
N LEU A 34 -20.77 1.65 38.02
CA LEU A 34 -19.36 1.34 37.83
C LEU A 34 -18.51 2.44 38.46
N GLN A 35 -17.67 2.03 39.42
CA GLN A 35 -16.60 2.90 39.91
C GLN A 35 -15.63 3.18 38.77
N ASN A 36 -15.05 4.37 38.79
CA ASN A 36 -13.99 4.76 37.87
C ASN A 36 -12.85 5.35 38.71
N SER A 37 -11.75 4.61 38.84
CA SER A 37 -10.59 5.05 39.62
C SER A 37 -9.85 6.24 38.98
N ALA A 38 -10.08 6.50 37.69
CA ALA A 38 -9.36 7.50 36.89
C ALA A 38 -10.21 8.71 36.46
N GLY A 39 -11.46 8.84 36.95
CA GLY A 39 -12.32 9.95 36.53
C GLY A 39 -13.76 9.90 37.07
N THR A 40 -14.69 10.48 36.32
CA THR A 40 -16.11 10.53 36.68
C THR A 40 -16.76 9.14 36.64
N ARG A 41 -17.69 8.91 37.57
CA ARG A 41 -18.43 7.65 37.77
C ARG A 41 -19.22 7.27 36.50
N GLY A 42 -19.36 5.97 36.24
CA GLY A 42 -20.19 5.45 35.15
C GLY A 42 -21.45 4.77 35.68
N PHE A 43 -22.57 4.92 34.98
CA PHE A 43 -23.80 4.19 35.26
C PHE A 43 -24.23 3.47 33.99
N VAL A 44 -24.25 2.15 34.01
CA VAL A 44 -24.78 1.36 32.89
C VAL A 44 -26.30 1.36 33.00
N ASP A 45 -27.01 1.78 31.94
CA ASP A 45 -28.47 1.80 31.92
C ASP A 45 -29.04 0.42 32.29
N ILE A 46 -28.60 -0.63 31.58
CA ILE A 46 -28.97 -2.00 31.90
C ILE A 46 -27.72 -2.87 31.81
N LEU A 47 -27.39 -3.55 32.92
CA LEU A 47 -26.42 -4.63 32.91
C LEU A 47 -27.16 -5.96 32.89
N ALA A 48 -26.86 -6.79 31.89
CA ALA A 48 -27.45 -8.09 31.69
C ALA A 48 -26.37 -9.19 31.52
N ARG A 49 -26.84 -10.44 31.45
CA ARG A 49 -26.04 -11.61 31.11
C ARG A 49 -26.71 -12.38 30.00
N ASP A 50 -25.99 -12.73 28.94
CA ASP A 50 -26.55 -13.53 27.86
C ASP A 50 -26.67 -15.01 28.24
N ARG A 51 -27.20 -15.82 27.31
CA ARG A 51 -27.38 -17.27 27.49
C ARG A 51 -26.06 -18.04 27.66
N HIS A 52 -24.94 -17.46 27.24
CA HIS A 52 -23.59 -18.05 27.35
C HIS A 52 -22.85 -17.57 28.61
N GLY A 53 -23.45 -16.66 29.38
CA GLY A 53 -22.85 -16.14 30.60
C GLY A 53 -21.93 -14.94 30.37
N ILE A 54 -21.95 -14.32 29.20
CA ILE A 54 -21.20 -13.09 28.87
C ILE A 54 -21.95 -11.89 29.46
N PHE A 55 -21.21 -10.92 30.01
CA PHE A 55 -21.77 -9.68 30.54
C PHE A 55 -22.12 -8.72 29.39
N VAL A 56 -23.31 -8.13 29.47
CA VAL A 56 -23.87 -7.27 28.44
C VAL A 56 -24.31 -5.94 29.02
N PRO A 57 -23.43 -4.91 29.07
CA PRO A 57 -23.87 -3.54 29.20
C PRO A 57 -24.73 -3.13 27.98
N ILE A 58 -25.89 -2.54 28.26
CA ILE A 58 -26.84 -2.05 27.27
C ILE A 58 -27.05 -0.57 27.55
N GLU A 59 -26.81 0.27 26.54
CA GLU A 59 -27.08 1.71 26.57
C GLU A 59 -28.36 2.02 25.80
N VAL A 60 -29.28 2.79 26.39
CA VAL A 60 -30.60 3.07 25.83
C VAL A 60 -30.74 4.55 25.48
N LYS A 61 -30.90 4.89 24.20
CA LYS A 61 -31.07 6.28 23.74
C LYS A 61 -32.39 6.53 23.03
N LYS A 62 -33.08 7.61 23.40
CA LYS A 62 -34.38 7.98 22.80
C LYS A 62 -34.28 9.03 21.67
N SER A 63 -33.18 9.77 21.54
CA SER A 63 -33.13 10.91 20.60
C SER A 63 -31.82 11.00 19.82
N ASP A 64 -31.87 11.57 18.62
CA ASP A 64 -30.69 11.84 17.79
C ASP A 64 -29.56 12.53 18.57
N ASN A 65 -29.90 13.57 19.35
CA ASN A 65 -28.90 14.33 20.10
C ASN A 65 -28.16 13.48 21.14
N THR A 66 -28.84 12.54 21.79
CA THR A 66 -28.25 11.66 22.82
C THR A 66 -27.67 10.37 22.24
N ALA A 67 -28.11 9.99 21.03
CA ALA A 67 -27.63 8.82 20.31
C ALA A 67 -26.12 8.90 20.04
N ARG A 68 -25.58 10.10 19.70
CA ARG A 68 -24.15 10.32 19.45
C ARG A 68 -23.24 9.90 20.61
N GLU A 69 -23.72 10.00 21.85
CA GLU A 69 -22.93 9.68 23.06
C GLU A 69 -22.91 8.17 23.36
N ALA A 70 -23.84 7.39 22.78
CA ALA A 70 -24.03 6.00 23.15
C ALA A 70 -22.78 5.14 22.94
N ILE A 71 -22.03 5.40 21.86
CA ILE A 71 -20.79 4.67 21.53
C ILE A 71 -19.72 4.94 22.60
N HIS A 72 -19.54 6.19 23.02
CA HIS A 72 -18.60 6.53 24.09
C HIS A 72 -18.98 5.87 25.41
N GLU A 73 -20.27 5.84 25.73
CA GLU A 73 -20.79 5.21 26.95
C GLU A 73 -20.54 3.69 26.96
N VAL A 74 -20.90 2.96 25.90
CA VAL A 74 -20.68 1.50 25.86
C VAL A 74 -19.20 1.14 25.90
N LEU A 75 -18.34 1.87 25.18
CA LEU A 75 -16.88 1.63 25.22
C LEU A 75 -16.32 1.88 26.62
N LYS A 76 -16.76 2.97 27.27
CA LYS A 76 -16.40 3.27 28.67
C LYS A 76 -16.85 2.13 29.59
N TYR A 77 -18.05 1.60 29.44
CA TYR A 77 -18.54 0.52 30.29
C TYR A 77 -17.77 -0.78 30.10
N CYS A 78 -17.47 -1.15 28.86
CA CYS A 78 -16.64 -2.33 28.57
C CYS A 78 -15.25 -2.21 29.22
N GLU A 79 -14.61 -1.06 29.08
CA GLU A 79 -13.29 -0.83 29.68
C GLU A 79 -13.33 -0.79 31.20
N LEU A 80 -14.35 -0.16 31.82
CA LEU A 80 -14.50 -0.15 33.28
C LEU A 80 -14.80 -1.55 33.84
N LEU A 81 -15.58 -2.38 33.16
CA LEU A 81 -15.79 -3.78 33.55
C LEU A 81 -14.47 -4.56 33.54
N ARG A 82 -13.62 -4.33 32.55
CA ARG A 82 -12.29 -4.95 32.49
C ARG A 82 -11.36 -4.43 33.59
N ARG A 83 -11.16 -3.11 33.64
CA ARG A 83 -10.19 -2.47 34.53
C ARG A 83 -10.55 -2.56 36.01
N GLU A 84 -11.83 -2.36 36.34
CA GLU A 84 -12.27 -2.23 37.74
C GLU A 84 -12.88 -3.52 38.30
N ARG A 85 -13.33 -4.44 37.42
CA ARG A 85 -13.88 -5.75 37.83
C ARG A 85 -13.02 -6.94 37.41
N GLY A 86 -11.91 -6.71 36.71
CA GLY A 86 -10.99 -7.77 36.28
C GLY A 86 -11.58 -8.70 35.21
N MET A 87 -12.62 -8.27 34.49
CA MET A 87 -13.24 -9.06 33.44
C MET A 87 -12.28 -9.20 32.25
N ARG A 88 -12.24 -10.38 31.62
CA ARG A 88 -11.52 -10.54 30.35
C ARG A 88 -12.35 -9.99 29.18
N VAL A 89 -11.67 -9.67 28.08
CA VAL A 89 -12.32 -9.14 26.86
C VAL A 89 -13.36 -10.10 26.29
N ASP A 90 -13.09 -11.42 26.31
CA ASP A 90 -14.00 -12.48 25.86
C ASP A 90 -15.24 -12.67 26.76
N GLN A 91 -15.32 -11.96 27.89
CA GLN A 91 -16.44 -12.04 28.83
C GLN A 91 -17.38 -10.83 28.77
N VAL A 92 -17.12 -9.87 27.88
CA VAL A 92 -17.91 -8.64 27.76
C VAL A 92 -18.27 -8.40 26.30
N ARG A 93 -19.54 -8.07 26.05
CA ARG A 93 -20.04 -7.55 24.77
C ARG A 93 -21.04 -6.43 25.05
N ALA A 94 -21.29 -5.53 24.12
CA ALA A 94 -22.23 -4.43 24.35
C ALA A 94 -23.42 -4.43 23.40
N VAL A 95 -24.49 -3.78 23.84
CA VAL A 95 -25.67 -3.48 23.02
C VAL A 95 -25.94 -1.98 23.06
N ILE A 96 -26.10 -1.37 21.90
CA ILE A 96 -26.66 -0.02 21.78
C ILE A 96 -28.12 -0.19 21.36
N ALA A 97 -29.04 0.31 22.18
CA ALA A 97 -30.46 0.25 21.92
C ALA A 97 -30.99 1.68 21.71
N SER A 98 -31.49 1.99 20.51
CA SER A 98 -32.00 3.34 20.24
C SER A 98 -33.26 3.36 19.41
N THR A 99 -34.11 4.36 19.65
CA THR A 99 -35.27 4.62 18.80
C THR A 99 -34.91 5.33 17.49
N ASP A 100 -33.73 5.97 17.44
CA ASP A 100 -33.23 6.65 16.24
C ASP A 100 -31.78 6.23 15.93
N TRP A 101 -31.50 6.01 14.65
CA TRP A 101 -30.22 5.49 14.16
C TRP A 101 -29.57 6.39 13.12
N LYS A 102 -30.19 7.52 12.76
CA LYS A 102 -29.74 8.37 11.67
C LYS A 102 -28.29 8.83 11.83
N GLU A 103 -27.87 9.15 13.06
CA GLU A 103 -26.51 9.61 13.37
C GLU A 103 -25.64 8.54 14.02
N LEU A 104 -26.23 7.41 14.40
CA LEU A 104 -25.52 6.28 15.00
C LEU A 104 -25.02 5.28 13.96
N ILE A 105 -25.73 5.11 12.85
CA ILE A 105 -25.48 3.99 11.93
C ILE A 105 -24.06 3.99 11.35
N VAL A 106 -23.53 5.15 10.97
CA VAL A 106 -22.16 5.28 10.43
C VAL A 106 -21.11 4.94 11.49
N PRO A 107 -21.03 5.62 12.65
CA PRO A 107 -20.02 5.30 13.65
C PRO A 107 -20.23 3.92 14.31
N PHE A 108 -21.48 3.45 14.44
CA PHE A 108 -21.77 2.06 14.86
C PHE A 108 -21.19 1.04 13.88
N SER A 109 -21.34 1.28 12.58
CA SER A 109 -20.83 0.36 11.58
C SER A 109 -19.31 0.23 11.68
N GLU A 110 -18.61 1.35 11.90
CA GLU A 110 -17.17 1.34 12.10
C GLU A 110 -16.75 0.62 13.37
N ILE A 111 -17.29 1.01 14.52
CA ILE A 111 -16.89 0.43 15.80
C ILE A 111 -17.27 -1.05 15.92
N SER A 112 -18.36 -1.49 15.28
CA SER A 112 -18.74 -2.91 15.25
C SER A 112 -17.72 -3.81 14.55
N ARG A 113 -16.89 -3.24 13.67
CA ARG A 113 -15.82 -3.96 12.95
C ARG A 113 -14.46 -3.85 13.63
N SER A 114 -14.14 -2.69 14.19
CA SER A 114 -12.80 -2.40 14.73
C SER A 114 -12.66 -2.59 16.24
N SER A 115 -13.77 -2.67 16.99
CA SER A 115 -13.73 -2.88 18.44
C SER A 115 -13.31 -4.29 18.82
N VAL A 116 -12.44 -4.39 19.84
CA VAL A 116 -12.09 -5.66 20.50
C VAL A 116 -13.27 -6.30 21.23
N TYR A 117 -14.26 -5.49 21.63
CA TYR A 117 -15.51 -5.97 22.23
C TYR A 117 -16.55 -6.14 21.12
N PRO A 118 -17.29 -7.26 21.05
CA PRO A 118 -18.43 -7.38 20.17
C PRO A 118 -19.51 -6.36 20.55
N ILE A 119 -19.90 -5.50 19.61
CA ILE A 119 -20.92 -4.48 19.80
C ILE A 119 -22.07 -4.75 18.83
N THR A 120 -23.28 -4.81 19.35
CA THR A 120 -24.51 -5.04 18.57
C THR A 120 -25.45 -3.86 18.71
N GLY A 121 -26.27 -3.62 17.68
CA GLY A 121 -27.23 -2.53 17.64
C GLY A 121 -28.65 -3.07 17.57
N VAL A 122 -29.57 -2.45 18.30
CA VAL A 122 -31.01 -2.69 18.15
C VAL A 122 -31.80 -1.38 18.02
N LYS A 123 -32.76 -1.38 17.11
CA LYS A 123 -33.76 -0.32 16.98
C LYS A 123 -34.96 -0.62 17.85
N ILE A 124 -35.38 0.36 18.63
CA ILE A 124 -36.60 0.29 19.45
C ILE A 124 -37.70 1.07 18.74
N ASP A 125 -38.78 0.40 18.37
CA ASP A 125 -40.00 1.06 17.90
C ASP A 125 -41.02 1.14 19.04
N VAL A 126 -41.19 2.35 19.57
CA VAL A 126 -42.19 2.68 20.60
C VAL A 126 -43.56 2.84 19.92
N GLY A 127 -44.26 1.72 19.69
CA GLY A 127 -45.59 1.71 19.10
C GLY A 127 -46.64 2.49 19.91
N THR A 128 -47.89 2.50 19.44
CA THR A 128 -48.97 3.34 20.03
C THR A 128 -49.49 2.85 21.38
N ASP A 129 -49.28 1.59 21.74
CA ASP A 129 -49.72 0.96 23.01
C ASP A 129 -48.50 0.53 23.83
N PHE A 130 -47.64 1.50 24.14
CA PHE A 130 -46.43 1.28 24.93
C PHE A 130 -46.78 0.98 26.41
N PRO A 131 -46.14 -0.02 27.06
CA PRO A 131 -45.00 -0.80 26.59
C PRO A 131 -45.36 -2.02 25.74
N ALA A 132 -46.60 -2.50 25.74
CA ALA A 132 -47.00 -3.77 25.10
C ALA A 132 -46.61 -3.87 23.62
N SER A 133 -46.75 -2.78 22.86
CA SER A 133 -46.44 -2.71 21.43
C SER A 133 -44.98 -2.36 21.10
N MET A 134 -44.06 -2.35 22.07
CA MET A 134 -42.65 -2.07 21.83
C MET A 134 -42.01 -3.20 21.03
N LEU A 135 -41.41 -2.87 19.88
CA LEU A 135 -40.67 -3.79 19.04
C LEU A 135 -39.17 -3.49 19.13
N VAL A 136 -38.37 -4.55 19.01
CA VAL A 136 -36.91 -4.48 19.01
C VAL A 136 -36.42 -5.21 17.78
N GLU A 137 -35.69 -4.51 16.92
CA GLU A 137 -35.16 -5.06 15.67
C GLU A 137 -33.63 -4.93 15.62
N PRO A 138 -32.88 -5.95 15.19
CA PRO A 138 -31.44 -5.85 15.08
C PRO A 138 -31.05 -4.88 13.95
N ILE A 139 -30.05 -4.03 14.23
CA ILE A 139 -29.43 -3.18 13.22
C ILE A 139 -28.28 -3.92 12.57
N LYS A 140 -28.30 -3.93 11.24
CA LYS A 140 -27.17 -4.40 10.44
C LYS A 140 -26.20 -3.23 10.22
N PRO A 141 -24.91 -3.40 10.53
CA PRO A 141 -23.87 -2.47 10.11
C PRO A 141 -23.93 -2.21 8.59
N LEU A 142 -23.56 -1.00 8.18
CA LEU A 142 -23.26 -0.69 6.79
C LEU A 142 -22.13 -1.60 6.30
N PRO A 143 -22.14 -1.99 5.02
CA PRO A 143 -21.05 -2.76 4.43
C PRO A 143 -19.72 -2.03 4.60
N VAL A 144 -18.63 -2.79 4.61
CA VAL A 144 -17.28 -2.21 4.54
C VAL A 144 -17.20 -1.38 3.26
N PRO A 145 -16.82 -0.10 3.34
CA PRO A 145 -16.61 0.68 2.13
C PRO A 145 -15.45 0.06 1.34
N ASN A 146 -15.62 -0.09 0.03
CA ASN A 146 -14.51 -0.50 -0.82
C ASN A 146 -13.40 0.55 -0.72
N GLU A 147 -12.21 0.14 -0.33
CA GLU A 147 -11.03 0.98 -0.40
C GLU A 147 -10.80 1.37 -1.86
N ARG A 148 -10.52 2.65 -2.09
CA ARG A 148 -10.25 3.19 -3.41
C ARG A 148 -8.78 3.55 -3.43
N ASP A 149 -8.05 2.91 -4.31
CA ASP A 149 -6.64 3.15 -4.53
C ASP A 149 -6.36 3.03 -6.03
N LEU A 150 -5.17 3.42 -6.48
CA LEU A 150 -4.74 3.13 -7.84
C LEU A 150 -4.17 1.71 -7.94
N SER A 151 -4.46 1.05 -9.06
CA SER A 151 -3.85 -0.18 -9.50
C SER A 151 -2.48 0.08 -10.11
N VAL A 152 -1.65 -0.96 -10.20
CA VAL A 152 -0.40 -1.00 -10.98
C VAL A 152 -0.64 -1.06 -12.50
N VAL A 153 -1.90 -1.08 -12.94
CA VAL A 153 -2.28 -1.12 -14.35
C VAL A 153 -2.71 0.28 -14.81
N ALA A 154 -2.19 0.68 -15.96
CA ALA A 154 -2.55 1.91 -16.65
C ALA A 154 -2.69 1.68 -18.15
N ILE A 155 -3.27 2.67 -18.84
CA ILE A 155 -3.41 2.68 -20.30
C ILE A 155 -2.79 3.97 -20.84
N ARG A 156 -1.97 3.86 -21.89
CA ARG A 156 -1.40 5.00 -22.61
C ARG A 156 -2.02 5.11 -24.00
N MET A 157 -2.33 6.33 -24.42
CA MET A 157 -2.68 6.66 -25.80
C MET A 157 -1.88 7.89 -26.25
N SER A 158 -1.45 7.90 -27.51
CA SER A 158 -0.81 9.07 -28.12
C SER A 158 -1.85 10.15 -28.41
N ILE A 159 -1.51 11.41 -28.21
CA ILE A 159 -2.40 12.56 -28.39
C ILE A 159 -1.84 13.52 -29.44
N VAL A 160 -2.71 14.00 -30.33
CA VAL A 160 -2.35 14.97 -31.37
C VAL A 160 -2.63 16.42 -30.94
N ASN A 161 -3.67 16.64 -30.13
CA ASN A 161 -4.02 17.93 -29.55
C ASN A 161 -5.01 17.74 -28.39
N ARG A 162 -5.39 18.82 -27.71
CA ARG A 162 -6.30 18.75 -26.55
C ARG A 162 -7.70 18.19 -26.86
N SER A 163 -8.27 18.47 -28.04
CA SER A 163 -9.59 17.94 -28.42
C SER A 163 -9.57 16.43 -28.58
N ASP A 164 -8.47 15.90 -29.15
CA ASP A 164 -8.22 14.46 -29.28
C ASP A 164 -8.11 13.79 -27.88
N ALA A 165 -7.51 14.48 -26.90
CA ALA A 165 -7.45 13.99 -25.52
C ALA A 165 -8.83 13.86 -24.86
N ASP A 166 -9.70 14.87 -25.02
CA ASP A 166 -11.06 14.85 -24.47
C ASP A 166 -11.88 13.70 -25.09
N GLU A 167 -11.82 13.53 -26.42
CA GLU A 167 -12.52 12.45 -27.13
C GLU A 167 -12.04 11.06 -26.70
N LYS A 168 -10.71 10.88 -26.60
CA LYS A 168 -10.10 9.62 -26.17
C LYS A 168 -10.40 9.31 -24.71
N TRP A 169 -10.33 10.31 -23.83
CA TRP A 169 -10.72 10.15 -22.44
C TRP A 169 -12.16 9.66 -22.32
N ASP A 170 -13.11 10.34 -22.98
CA ASP A 170 -14.53 9.99 -22.93
C ASP A 170 -14.83 8.61 -23.55
N SER A 171 -14.13 8.25 -24.62
CA SER A 171 -14.28 6.96 -25.29
C SER A 171 -13.74 5.82 -24.41
N LEU A 172 -12.48 5.90 -23.99
CA LEU A 172 -11.81 4.89 -23.18
C LEU A 172 -12.53 4.67 -21.85
N THR A 173 -12.90 5.77 -21.19
CA THR A 173 -13.61 5.76 -19.92
C THR A 173 -14.95 5.03 -20.03
N ARG A 174 -15.70 5.21 -21.13
CA ARG A 174 -16.96 4.49 -21.34
C ARG A 174 -16.72 2.99 -21.47
N SER A 175 -15.64 2.57 -22.12
CA SER A 175 -15.28 1.15 -22.23
C SER A 175 -14.85 0.56 -20.89
N LEU A 176 -13.97 1.22 -20.13
CA LEU A 176 -13.54 0.77 -18.81
C LEU A 176 -14.71 0.61 -17.82
N VAL A 177 -15.65 1.55 -17.82
CA VAL A 177 -16.84 1.47 -16.96
C VAL A 177 -17.75 0.29 -17.31
N LYS A 178 -17.83 -0.09 -18.60
CA LYS A 178 -18.62 -1.26 -19.02
C LYS A 178 -18.06 -2.56 -18.45
N VAL A 179 -16.74 -2.63 -18.27
CA VAL A 179 -16.03 -3.80 -17.74
C VAL A 179 -15.77 -3.71 -16.22
N GLY A 180 -16.43 -2.79 -15.51
CA GLY A 180 -16.36 -2.72 -14.05
C GLY A 180 -15.30 -1.79 -13.47
N VAL A 181 -14.44 -1.16 -14.29
CA VAL A 181 -13.40 -0.23 -13.83
C VAL A 181 -13.88 1.21 -13.99
N GLY A 182 -14.34 1.81 -12.89
CA GLY A 182 -15.00 3.13 -12.90
C GLY A 182 -14.23 4.27 -12.24
N ASP A 183 -13.22 3.95 -11.44
CA ASP A 183 -12.39 4.92 -10.73
C ASP A 183 -11.12 5.13 -11.56
N LEU A 184 -10.90 6.34 -12.10
CA LEU A 184 -9.82 6.63 -13.05
C LEU A 184 -9.16 7.98 -12.76
N ILE A 185 -7.85 8.07 -12.99
CA ILE A 185 -7.11 9.33 -13.11
C ILE A 185 -6.44 9.35 -14.49
N GLY A 186 -6.76 10.35 -15.31
CA GLY A 186 -6.11 10.59 -16.59
C GLY A 186 -5.15 11.77 -16.49
N VAL A 187 -3.90 11.59 -16.92
CA VAL A 187 -2.91 12.66 -17.01
C VAL A 187 -2.62 12.93 -18.48
N LEU A 188 -2.98 14.13 -18.93
CA LEU A 188 -2.58 14.65 -20.23
C LEU A 188 -1.23 15.34 -20.09
N ALA A 189 -0.20 14.75 -20.69
CA ALA A 189 1.13 15.32 -20.76
C ALA A 189 1.46 15.66 -22.22
N VAL A 190 1.80 16.92 -22.50
CA VAL A 190 2.03 17.44 -23.86
C VAL A 190 3.35 18.18 -23.97
N ARG A 191 3.90 18.26 -25.17
CA ARG A 191 5.01 19.17 -25.46
C ARG A 191 4.51 20.61 -25.46
N PRO A 192 5.23 21.54 -24.81
CA PRO A 192 4.83 22.95 -24.75
C PRO A 192 4.68 23.65 -26.12
N HIS A 193 5.30 23.12 -27.16
CA HIS A 193 5.43 23.80 -28.46
C HIS A 193 4.42 23.35 -29.53
N ASP A 194 3.92 22.11 -29.48
CA ASP A 194 3.06 21.55 -30.53
C ASP A 194 1.80 20.86 -29.99
N GLU A 195 1.59 20.86 -28.67
CA GLU A 195 0.46 20.24 -27.96
C GLU A 195 0.25 18.74 -28.24
N THR A 196 1.21 18.09 -28.90
CA THR A 196 1.23 16.64 -29.06
C THR A 196 1.81 15.98 -27.81
N GLY A 197 1.36 14.77 -27.50
CA GLY A 197 1.74 14.15 -26.24
C GLY A 197 1.10 12.81 -26.00
N ILE A 198 0.79 12.54 -24.74
CA ILE A 198 0.16 11.30 -24.30
C ILE A 198 -0.97 11.59 -23.32
N LEU A 199 -1.98 10.73 -23.36
CA LEU A 199 -2.97 10.57 -22.31
C LEU A 199 -2.64 9.27 -21.59
N HIS A 200 -2.28 9.38 -20.31
CA HIS A 200 -1.97 8.25 -19.44
C HIS A 200 -3.10 8.09 -18.43
N VAL A 201 -3.77 6.93 -18.43
CA VAL A 201 -4.93 6.65 -17.61
C VAL A 201 -4.57 5.59 -16.58
N ALA A 202 -4.36 6.01 -15.34
CA ALA A 202 -4.17 5.12 -14.20
C ALA A 202 -5.54 4.57 -13.76
N LEU A 203 -5.61 3.25 -13.59
CA LEU A 203 -6.85 2.57 -13.19
C LEU A 203 -6.95 2.54 -11.67
N GLY A 204 -8.16 2.71 -11.13
CA GLY A 204 -8.45 2.42 -9.73
C GLY A 204 -8.61 0.92 -9.49
N VAL A 205 -8.36 0.49 -8.25
CA VAL A 205 -8.54 -0.91 -7.85
C VAL A 205 -9.99 -1.34 -8.06
N ALA A 206 -10.17 -2.41 -8.83
CA ALA A 206 -11.46 -2.95 -9.17
C ALA A 206 -12.06 -3.73 -7.99
N ASP A 207 -13.39 -3.71 -7.89
CA ASP A 207 -14.08 -4.63 -6.99
C ASP A 207 -14.04 -6.02 -7.62
N CYS A 208 -13.27 -6.94 -7.06
CA CYS A 208 -13.10 -8.29 -7.59
C CYS A 208 -14.42 -9.09 -7.67
N ASN A 209 -15.49 -8.64 -7.02
CA ASN A 209 -16.81 -9.24 -7.11
C ASN A 209 -17.72 -8.56 -8.16
N ASP A 210 -17.23 -7.55 -8.89
CA ASP A 210 -18.03 -6.90 -9.93
C ASP A 210 -18.29 -7.87 -11.08
N PRO A 211 -19.57 -8.22 -11.36
CA PRO A 211 -19.90 -9.22 -12.38
C PRO A 211 -19.61 -8.75 -13.81
N ARG A 212 -19.23 -7.49 -14.01
CA ARG A 212 -18.84 -6.93 -15.30
C ARG A 212 -17.37 -7.18 -15.65
N LEU A 213 -16.54 -7.55 -14.67
CA LEU A 213 -15.13 -7.81 -14.91
C LEU A 213 -14.97 -8.98 -15.88
N PRO A 214 -14.01 -8.89 -16.82
CA PRO A 214 -13.73 -10.03 -17.71
C PRO A 214 -13.28 -11.24 -16.89
N ALA A 215 -13.78 -12.41 -17.30
CA ALA A 215 -13.36 -13.68 -16.71
C ALA A 215 -11.88 -13.97 -17.04
N PRO A 216 -11.17 -14.76 -16.20
CA PRO A 216 -9.85 -15.28 -16.55
C PRO A 216 -9.90 -16.02 -17.88
N ASP A 217 -8.97 -15.72 -18.78
CA ASP A 217 -8.83 -16.49 -20.02
C ASP A 217 -7.93 -17.71 -19.75
N GLU A 218 -8.53 -18.89 -19.71
CA GLU A 218 -7.79 -20.14 -19.51
C GLU A 218 -6.95 -20.54 -20.76
N ASN A 219 -7.11 -19.86 -21.90
CA ASN A 219 -6.51 -20.22 -23.19
C ASN A 219 -5.44 -19.24 -23.71
N GLU A 220 -5.33 -18.03 -23.15
CA GLU A 220 -4.27 -17.09 -23.50
C GLU A 220 -3.06 -17.32 -22.57
N GLY A 221 -1.94 -17.80 -23.11
CA GLY A 221 -0.69 -18.01 -22.37
C GLY A 221 0.01 -16.71 -21.93
N LEU A 222 -0.75 -15.65 -21.66
CA LEU A 222 -0.26 -14.41 -21.07
C LEU A 222 -0.29 -14.56 -19.55
N GLU A 223 0.86 -14.44 -18.89
CA GLU A 223 0.92 -14.43 -17.43
C GLU A 223 0.22 -13.17 -16.90
N GLU A 224 -0.92 -13.38 -16.23
CA GLU A 224 -1.58 -12.31 -15.49
C GLU A 224 -0.72 -11.91 -14.29
N PRO A 225 -0.57 -10.61 -13.99
CA PRO A 225 0.06 -10.18 -12.74
C PRO A 225 -0.70 -10.75 -11.53
N GLU A 226 0.01 -11.34 -10.56
CA GLU A 226 -0.63 -11.90 -9.36
C GLU A 226 -1.44 -10.84 -8.59
N LEU A 227 -0.95 -9.60 -8.56
CA LEU A 227 -1.67 -8.44 -8.02
C LEU A 227 -2.37 -7.68 -9.15
N HIS A 228 -3.64 -7.33 -8.93
CA HIS A 228 -4.45 -6.54 -9.86
C HIS A 228 -4.75 -7.21 -11.21
N ALA A 229 -4.86 -8.55 -11.23
CA ALA A 229 -5.26 -9.32 -12.41
C ALA A 229 -6.60 -8.86 -13.03
N ALA A 230 -7.55 -8.43 -12.18
CA ALA A 230 -8.87 -7.97 -12.65
C ALA A 230 -8.77 -6.69 -13.50
N GLU A 231 -7.91 -5.75 -13.07
CA GLU A 231 -7.64 -4.50 -13.74
C GLU A 231 -6.82 -4.73 -15.02
N TYR A 232 -5.86 -5.66 -14.99
CA TYR A 232 -5.11 -6.07 -16.17
C TYR A 232 -6.04 -6.65 -17.25
N ARG A 233 -6.90 -7.61 -16.87
CA ARG A 233 -7.92 -8.16 -17.78
C ARG A 233 -8.85 -7.11 -18.34
N ALA A 234 -9.31 -6.18 -17.49
CA ALA A 234 -10.15 -5.07 -17.94
C ALA A 234 -9.41 -4.18 -18.96
N ALA A 235 -8.13 -3.88 -18.73
CA ALA A 235 -7.30 -3.10 -19.65
C ALA A 235 -7.10 -3.83 -20.99
N CYS A 236 -6.79 -5.12 -20.97
CA CYS A 236 -6.66 -5.95 -22.17
C CYS A 236 -7.97 -6.04 -22.96
N ALA A 237 -9.10 -6.28 -22.28
CA ALA A 237 -10.42 -6.32 -22.91
C ALA A 237 -10.76 -5.01 -23.62
N VAL A 238 -10.41 -3.87 -23.01
CA VAL A 238 -10.61 -2.55 -23.59
C VAL A 238 -9.61 -2.26 -24.71
N GLY A 239 -8.38 -2.78 -24.64
CA GLY A 239 -7.38 -2.67 -25.71
C GLY A 239 -7.85 -3.22 -27.06
N PHE A 240 -8.71 -4.24 -27.07
CA PHE A 240 -9.34 -4.73 -28.31
C PHE A 240 -10.32 -3.73 -28.94
N GLU A 241 -10.98 -2.87 -28.13
CA GLU A 241 -11.88 -1.82 -28.62
C GLU A 241 -11.13 -0.54 -29.04
N HIS A 242 -9.92 -0.32 -28.49
CA HIS A 242 -9.07 0.85 -28.72
C HIS A 242 -7.67 0.39 -29.16
N PRO A 243 -7.44 0.05 -30.44
CA PRO A 243 -6.16 -0.49 -30.91
C PRO A 243 -4.95 0.43 -30.70
N GLU A 244 -5.18 1.73 -30.50
CA GLU A 244 -4.19 2.74 -30.15
C GLU A 244 -3.82 2.78 -28.66
N ALA A 245 -4.58 2.07 -27.83
CA ALA A 245 -4.37 1.99 -26.39
C ALA A 245 -3.33 0.91 -26.07
N GLU A 246 -2.30 1.31 -25.34
CA GLU A 246 -1.25 0.41 -24.85
C GLU A 246 -1.43 0.19 -23.35
N VAL A 247 -1.58 -1.07 -22.93
CA VAL A 247 -1.54 -1.44 -21.51
C VAL A 247 -0.11 -1.21 -21.00
N THR A 248 0.01 -0.44 -19.93
CA THR A 248 1.27 0.00 -19.34
C THR A 248 1.14 -0.05 -17.82
N VAL A 249 2.23 0.31 -17.14
CA VAL A 249 2.24 0.56 -15.70
C VAL A 249 2.34 2.08 -15.43
N PRO A 250 1.75 2.61 -14.33
CA PRO A 250 1.79 4.02 -13.96
C PRO A 250 3.18 4.67 -13.95
N GLU A 251 4.19 3.90 -13.54
CA GLU A 251 5.58 4.32 -13.38
C GLU A 251 6.21 4.83 -14.67
N LYS A 252 5.75 4.31 -15.83
CA LYS A 252 6.28 4.72 -17.12
C LYS A 252 5.92 6.17 -17.47
N LEU A 253 4.90 6.76 -16.84
CA LEU A 253 4.49 8.13 -17.11
C LEU A 253 5.63 9.13 -16.88
N THR A 254 6.29 9.07 -15.72
CA THR A 254 7.42 9.96 -15.38
C THR A 254 8.52 9.85 -16.42
N ARG A 255 8.81 8.62 -16.87
CA ARG A 255 9.82 8.36 -17.89
C ARG A 255 9.44 8.92 -19.26
N TYR A 256 8.19 8.74 -19.69
CA TYR A 256 7.70 9.30 -20.94
C TYR A 256 7.78 10.83 -20.93
N MET A 257 7.41 11.45 -19.81
CA MET A 257 7.49 12.90 -19.64
C MET A 257 8.92 13.41 -19.74
N GLN A 258 9.87 12.77 -19.05
CA GLN A 258 11.29 13.15 -19.09
C GLN A 258 11.89 12.95 -20.48
N THR A 259 11.68 11.77 -21.09
CA THR A 259 12.30 11.40 -22.37
C THR A 259 11.78 12.27 -23.52
N ASN A 260 10.51 12.69 -23.47
CA ASN A 260 9.87 13.43 -24.55
C ASN A 260 9.66 14.93 -24.22
N SER A 261 10.21 15.41 -23.09
CA SER A 261 10.02 16.78 -22.60
C SER A 261 8.55 17.20 -22.54
N LEU A 262 7.71 16.33 -21.96
CA LEU A 262 6.28 16.59 -21.78
C LEU A 262 6.01 17.24 -20.43
N GLU A 263 5.06 18.16 -20.41
CA GLU A 263 4.55 18.79 -19.20
C GLU A 263 3.09 18.42 -18.98
N VAL A 264 2.66 18.31 -17.72
CA VAL A 264 1.25 18.04 -17.39
C VAL A 264 0.41 19.24 -17.79
N ALA A 265 -0.46 19.06 -18.77
CA ALA A 265 -1.39 20.09 -19.23
C ALA A 265 -2.78 19.96 -18.59
N HIS A 266 -3.21 18.74 -18.26
CA HIS A 266 -4.52 18.52 -17.66
C HIS A 266 -4.59 17.21 -16.86
N VAL A 267 -5.46 17.19 -15.85
CA VAL A 267 -5.79 16.00 -15.07
C VAL A 267 -7.29 15.73 -15.16
N TYR A 268 -7.63 14.62 -15.80
CA TYR A 268 -8.96 14.05 -15.82
C TYR A 268 -9.17 13.17 -14.60
N ARG A 269 -10.40 13.14 -14.08
CA ARG A 269 -10.77 12.27 -12.95
C ARG A 269 -12.13 11.67 -13.17
N ARG A 270 -12.36 10.48 -12.60
CA ARG A 270 -13.67 9.83 -12.59
C ARG A 270 -13.89 9.02 -11.31
N GLY A 271 -15.17 8.83 -11.00
CA GLY A 271 -15.60 7.92 -9.95
C GLY A 271 -15.28 8.51 -8.60
N SER A 272 -14.56 7.77 -7.78
CA SER A 272 -14.11 8.16 -6.46
C SER A 272 -13.08 9.30 -6.52
N PHE A 273 -12.17 9.29 -7.50
CA PHE A 273 -11.14 10.33 -7.62
C PHE A 273 -11.72 11.70 -8.01
N GLU A 274 -12.84 11.76 -8.73
CA GLU A 274 -13.56 13.02 -8.98
C GLU A 274 -14.18 13.56 -7.68
N LYS A 275 -14.68 12.68 -6.81
CA LYS A 275 -15.22 13.06 -5.50
C LYS A 275 -14.13 13.53 -4.53
N TRP A 276 -12.85 13.28 -4.83
CA TRP A 276 -11.71 13.71 -4.02
C TRP A 276 -11.16 15.07 -4.44
N ARG A 277 -11.83 15.80 -5.35
CA ARG A 277 -11.35 17.10 -5.86
C ARG A 277 -11.20 18.16 -4.76
N ASP A 278 -11.91 18.03 -3.65
CA ASP A 278 -11.78 18.87 -2.45
C ASP A 278 -10.72 18.37 -1.45
N LEU A 279 -10.22 17.15 -1.63
CA LEU A 279 -9.23 16.50 -0.76
C LEU A 279 -7.82 16.47 -1.36
N ILE A 280 -7.72 16.28 -2.67
CA ILE A 280 -6.45 16.22 -3.42
C ILE A 280 -6.48 17.14 -4.63
N ASP A 281 -5.43 17.93 -4.82
CA ASP A 281 -5.29 18.81 -5.97
C ASP A 281 -4.81 18.07 -7.23
N ASP A 282 -4.78 18.75 -8.38
CA ASP A 282 -4.39 18.12 -9.66
C ASP A 282 -2.90 17.72 -9.68
N SER A 283 -2.03 18.41 -8.93
CA SER A 283 -0.62 18.04 -8.80
C SER A 283 -0.46 16.74 -8.02
N GLU A 284 -1.21 16.59 -6.92
CA GLU A 284 -1.25 15.37 -6.12
C GLU A 284 -1.83 14.20 -6.92
N ALA A 285 -2.95 14.42 -7.63
CA ALA A 285 -3.56 13.40 -8.49
C ALA A 285 -2.63 12.96 -9.63
N ALA A 286 -1.94 13.89 -10.29
CA ALA A 286 -0.92 13.56 -11.29
C ALA A 286 0.24 12.77 -10.69
N THR A 287 0.69 13.14 -9.48
CA THR A 287 1.74 12.41 -8.75
C THR A 287 1.30 11.00 -8.40
N MET A 288 0.05 10.80 -7.98
CA MET A 288 -0.54 9.48 -7.75
C MET A 288 -0.53 8.62 -9.01
N ALA A 289 -0.93 9.19 -10.15
CA ALA A 289 -0.94 8.50 -11.45
C ALA A 289 0.46 8.23 -12.01
N GLN A 290 1.49 8.98 -11.60
CA GLN A 290 2.89 8.71 -11.95
C GLN A 290 3.51 7.56 -11.15
N HIS A 291 2.95 7.26 -9.96
CA HIS A 291 3.58 6.34 -9.01
C HIS A 291 2.65 5.24 -8.50
N ALA A 292 1.46 5.03 -9.10
CA ALA A 292 0.45 4.03 -8.68
C ALA A 292 0.20 4.02 -7.16
N ALA A 293 0.06 5.20 -6.54
CA ALA A 293 -0.01 5.34 -5.08
C ALA A 293 1.17 4.71 -4.28
N GLY A 294 2.29 4.38 -4.91
CA GLY A 294 3.49 3.78 -4.33
C GLY A 294 3.71 2.30 -4.66
N TRP A 295 2.93 1.71 -5.59
CA TRP A 295 3.05 0.31 -6.02
C TRP A 295 3.98 0.13 -7.21
N ASN A 296 5.23 0.50 -7.03
CA ASN A 296 6.27 0.39 -8.04
C ASN A 296 7.29 -0.69 -7.62
N GLN A 297 7.52 -1.69 -8.49
CA GLN A 297 8.44 -2.81 -8.24
C GLN A 297 9.92 -2.41 -8.30
N VAL A 298 10.23 -1.22 -8.83
CA VAL A 298 11.60 -0.72 -9.01
C VAL A 298 11.91 0.44 -8.08
N LEU A 299 10.99 1.37 -7.85
CA LEU A 299 11.24 2.59 -7.08
C LEU A 299 10.15 2.80 -6.02
N PHE A 300 10.55 2.79 -4.76
CA PHE A 300 9.68 3.13 -3.65
C PHE A 300 10.21 4.38 -2.95
N ARG A 301 9.32 5.34 -2.68
CA ARG A 301 9.63 6.49 -1.84
C ARG A 301 8.43 6.80 -0.97
N SER A 302 8.59 6.66 0.34
CA SER A 302 7.50 6.93 1.28
C SER A 302 8.02 7.21 2.68
N SER A 303 7.11 7.60 3.55
CA SER A 303 7.33 7.66 4.99
C SER A 303 6.14 7.12 5.75
N ALA A 304 6.38 6.61 6.95
CA ALA A 304 5.35 6.12 7.85
C ALA A 304 5.78 6.27 9.31
N ASN A 305 4.78 6.39 10.19
CA ASN A 305 5.00 6.42 11.63
C ASN A 305 4.70 5.05 12.24
N THR A 306 5.59 4.56 13.10
CA THR A 306 5.45 3.22 13.74
C THR A 306 4.20 3.09 14.61
N SER A 307 3.64 4.21 15.11
CA SER A 307 2.43 4.19 15.94
C SER A 307 1.12 4.11 15.14
N HIS A 308 1.17 4.32 13.82
CA HIS A 308 0.00 4.29 12.94
C HIS A 308 -0.11 2.91 12.26
N SER A 309 -0.56 1.90 13.00
CA SER A 309 -0.47 0.49 12.61
C SER A 309 -0.94 0.15 11.18
N LEU A 310 -2.05 0.71 10.71
CA LEU A 310 -2.54 0.47 9.35
C LEU A 310 -1.61 1.07 8.28
N ALA A 311 -1.17 2.31 8.48
CA ALA A 311 -0.24 2.98 7.57
C ALA A 311 1.14 2.30 7.59
N TRP A 312 1.60 1.91 8.78
CA TRP A 312 2.84 1.15 8.97
C TRP A 312 2.79 -0.20 8.28
N GLY A 313 1.71 -0.97 8.46
CA GLY A 313 1.51 -2.25 7.77
C GLY A 313 1.54 -2.11 6.25
N ARG A 314 0.87 -1.08 5.70
CA ARG A 314 0.89 -0.79 4.26
C ARG A 314 2.27 -0.37 3.76
N PHE A 315 2.99 0.45 4.53
CA PHE A 315 4.37 0.84 4.24
C PHE A 315 5.30 -0.38 4.14
N ARG A 316 5.18 -1.31 5.08
CA ARG A 316 5.94 -2.58 5.07
C ARG A 316 5.60 -3.48 3.90
N ALA A 317 4.31 -3.67 3.60
CA ALA A 317 3.87 -4.47 2.46
C ALA A 317 4.41 -3.94 1.12
N ARG A 318 4.50 -2.61 0.96
CA ARG A 318 5.09 -1.99 -0.24
C ARG A 318 6.60 -2.19 -0.35
N ILE A 319 7.30 -2.22 0.79
CA ILE A 319 8.72 -2.53 0.83
C ILE A 319 8.96 -3.98 0.43
N ASP A 320 8.12 -4.90 0.91
CA ASP A 320 8.19 -6.30 0.49
C ASP A 320 7.96 -6.43 -1.03
N TYR A 321 7.02 -5.66 -1.59
CA TYR A 321 6.74 -5.65 -3.04
C TYR A 321 7.91 -5.09 -3.89
N VAL A 322 8.48 -3.93 -3.55
CA VAL A 322 9.61 -3.35 -4.31
C VAL A 322 10.91 -4.16 -4.18
N LEU A 323 11.04 -4.97 -3.13
CA LEU A 323 12.21 -5.85 -2.90
C LEU A 323 11.94 -7.32 -3.23
N GLU A 324 10.82 -7.65 -3.87
CA GLU A 324 10.46 -9.02 -4.24
C GLU A 324 11.58 -9.72 -5.04
N SER A 325 12.21 -8.97 -5.95
CA SER A 325 13.33 -9.42 -6.78
C SER A 325 14.70 -9.39 -6.09
N ASN A 326 14.78 -8.92 -4.84
CA ASN A 326 16.03 -8.75 -4.08
C ASN A 326 15.90 -9.32 -2.65
N PRO A 327 16.03 -10.65 -2.48
CA PRO A 327 15.81 -11.32 -1.21
C PRO A 327 16.81 -10.89 -0.13
N ASP A 328 18.03 -10.52 -0.51
CA ASP A 328 19.08 -10.09 0.42
C ASP A 328 18.65 -8.80 1.15
N TRP A 329 18.28 -7.75 0.40
CA TRP A 329 17.77 -6.52 0.99
C TRP A 329 16.40 -6.69 1.64
N ALA A 330 15.50 -7.50 1.07
CA ALA A 330 14.19 -7.75 1.64
C ALA A 330 14.31 -8.28 3.08
N GLN A 331 15.18 -9.27 3.30
CA GLN A 331 15.39 -9.83 4.63
C GLN A 331 16.02 -8.82 5.59
N MET A 332 17.10 -8.15 5.17
CA MET A 332 17.81 -7.18 6.02
C MET A 332 16.90 -6.02 6.43
N LEU A 333 16.16 -5.44 5.49
CA LEU A 333 15.29 -4.31 5.75
C LEU A 333 14.08 -4.72 6.60
N ARG A 334 13.52 -5.91 6.39
CA ARG A 334 12.42 -6.43 7.23
C ARG A 334 12.84 -6.55 8.69
N LEU A 335 13.98 -7.19 8.96
CA LEU A 335 14.51 -7.33 10.32
C LEU A 335 14.82 -5.96 10.94
N TRP A 336 15.30 -5.00 10.14
CA TRP A 336 15.60 -3.66 10.62
C TRP A 336 14.34 -2.90 10.99
N LEU A 337 13.28 -3.00 10.17
CA LEU A 337 11.97 -2.43 10.46
C LEU A 337 11.33 -3.08 11.69
N ASP A 338 11.55 -4.39 11.91
CA ASP A 338 11.13 -5.07 13.14
C ASP A 338 11.83 -4.45 14.37
N GLU A 339 13.16 -4.26 14.34
CA GLU A 339 13.88 -3.59 15.42
C GLU A 339 13.41 -2.14 15.66
N VAL A 340 12.99 -1.42 14.61
CA VAL A 340 12.46 -0.06 14.71
C VAL A 340 11.06 -0.05 15.31
N GLU A 341 10.18 -0.95 14.89
CA GLU A 341 8.80 -1.06 15.38
C GLU A 341 8.72 -1.46 16.87
N HIS A 342 9.66 -2.27 17.35
CA HIS A 342 9.70 -2.70 18.76
C HIS A 342 10.21 -1.63 19.73
N GLN A 343 10.64 -0.46 19.26
CA GLN A 343 11.05 0.64 20.14
C GLN A 343 9.83 1.31 20.77
N GLU A 344 9.92 1.69 22.06
CA GLU A 344 8.79 2.24 22.83
C GLU A 344 8.30 3.62 22.33
N SER A 345 9.09 4.31 21.50
CA SER A 345 8.75 5.61 20.94
C SER A 345 8.01 5.52 19.62
N SER A 346 7.08 6.45 19.39
CA SER A 346 6.59 6.76 18.04
C SER A 346 7.75 7.33 17.22
N LEU A 347 8.04 6.68 16.10
CA LEU A 347 9.17 6.99 15.22
C LEU A 347 8.65 7.25 13.80
N ASP A 348 9.18 8.29 13.16
CA ASP A 348 8.95 8.53 11.74
C ASP A 348 10.07 7.87 10.94
N VAL A 349 9.69 7.03 9.99
CA VAL A 349 10.62 6.33 9.10
C VAL A 349 10.41 6.86 7.70
N VAL A 350 11.49 7.27 7.05
CA VAL A 350 11.50 7.69 5.64
C VAL A 350 12.39 6.72 4.88
N LEU A 351 11.90 6.19 3.77
CA LEU A 351 12.66 5.29 2.91
C LEU A 351 12.55 5.68 1.44
N GLN A 352 13.67 5.54 0.75
CA GLN A 352 13.79 5.53 -0.68
C GLN A 352 14.52 4.24 -1.09
N VAL A 353 13.89 3.45 -1.94
CA VAL A 353 14.43 2.20 -2.48
C VAL A 353 14.40 2.30 -3.99
N TYR A 354 15.52 2.06 -4.64
CA TYR A 354 15.62 1.85 -6.07
C TYR A 354 16.23 0.46 -6.31
N ASN A 355 15.45 -0.46 -6.85
CA ASN A 355 15.76 -1.87 -7.03
C ASN A 355 15.39 -2.32 -8.47
N PRO A 356 16.16 -1.90 -9.49
CA PRO A 356 15.91 -2.30 -10.88
C PRO A 356 16.10 -3.81 -11.13
N ALA A 357 16.87 -4.50 -10.29
CA ALA A 357 17.23 -5.92 -10.45
C ALA A 357 17.68 -6.31 -11.88
N ASP A 358 18.40 -5.39 -12.54
CA ASP A 358 18.98 -5.52 -13.87
C ASP A 358 20.24 -4.65 -13.96
N PHE A 359 21.33 -5.13 -13.34
CA PHE A 359 22.61 -4.43 -13.31
C PHE A 359 23.19 -4.24 -14.72
N LEU A 360 22.90 -5.16 -15.66
CA LEU A 360 23.33 -5.01 -17.05
C LEU A 360 22.64 -3.80 -17.70
N ALA A 361 21.36 -3.54 -17.43
CA ALA A 361 20.71 -2.30 -17.86
C ALA A 361 21.39 -1.06 -17.27
N SER A 362 21.73 -1.08 -15.97
CA SER A 362 22.45 0.01 -15.32
C SER A 362 23.76 0.32 -16.06
N LEU A 363 24.53 -0.71 -16.43
CA LEU A 363 25.76 -0.55 -17.20
C LEU A 363 25.47 -0.04 -18.62
N VAL A 364 24.56 -0.67 -19.36
CA VAL A 364 24.27 -0.30 -20.75
C VAL A 364 23.81 1.15 -20.86
N HIS A 365 23.01 1.65 -19.91
CA HIS A 365 22.46 3.01 -19.97
C HIS A 365 23.29 4.04 -19.21
N GLY A 366 23.95 3.66 -18.12
CA GLY A 366 24.66 4.58 -17.23
C GLY A 366 26.17 4.59 -17.38
N TYR A 367 26.80 3.55 -17.91
CA TYR A 367 28.26 3.46 -18.00
C TYR A 367 28.83 4.53 -18.94
N GLY A 368 29.81 5.30 -18.45
CA GLY A 368 30.36 6.48 -19.12
C GLY A 368 29.51 7.77 -18.96
N GLY A 369 28.37 7.69 -18.27
CA GLY A 369 27.47 8.80 -17.95
C GLY A 369 27.06 8.76 -16.48
N ASP A 370 25.75 8.79 -16.21
CA ASP A 370 25.19 8.81 -14.85
C ASP A 370 24.88 7.40 -14.32
N LEU A 371 25.91 6.56 -14.20
CA LEU A 371 25.75 5.20 -13.65
C LEU A 371 25.23 5.20 -12.21
N HIS A 372 25.61 6.20 -11.41
CA HIS A 372 25.26 6.28 -9.99
C HIS A 372 23.74 6.35 -9.77
N SER A 373 22.98 7.05 -10.62
CA SER A 373 21.52 7.11 -10.49
C SER A 373 20.79 5.86 -11.01
N MET A 374 21.52 4.99 -11.73
CA MET A 374 20.96 3.81 -12.39
C MET A 374 21.31 2.49 -11.70
N VAL A 375 22.19 2.50 -10.70
CA VAL A 375 22.50 1.32 -9.89
C VAL A 375 21.55 1.20 -8.70
N PRO A 376 21.21 -0.02 -8.25
CA PRO A 376 20.32 -0.22 -7.12
C PRO A 376 20.85 0.45 -5.86
N GLY A 377 19.95 1.03 -5.06
CA GLY A 377 20.28 1.69 -3.81
C GLY A 377 19.09 1.83 -2.86
N ILE A 378 19.38 1.74 -1.56
CA ILE A 378 18.44 2.09 -0.49
C ILE A 378 19.02 3.28 0.27
N SER A 379 18.18 4.25 0.60
CA SER A 379 18.49 5.31 1.55
C SER A 379 17.32 5.52 2.47
N GLY A 380 17.58 5.60 3.76
CA GLY A 380 16.52 5.75 4.75
C GLY A 380 16.97 6.48 6.00
N ALA A 381 15.99 6.97 6.72
CA ALA A 381 16.19 7.65 7.99
C ALA A 381 15.08 7.24 8.97
N VAL A 382 15.46 7.10 10.23
CA VAL A 382 14.55 7.13 11.37
C VAL A 382 14.73 8.48 12.04
N ASP A 383 13.67 9.26 12.08
CA ASP A 383 13.59 10.44 12.93
C ASP A 383 13.07 9.99 14.31
N ALA A 384 13.93 10.11 15.31
CA ALA A 384 13.66 9.72 16.68
C ALA A 384 13.72 10.96 17.60
N PRO A 385 12.79 11.08 18.57
CA PRO A 385 12.87 12.15 19.54
C PRO A 385 14.23 12.15 20.27
N ARG A 386 14.80 13.35 20.50
CA ARG A 386 16.05 13.58 21.28
C ARG A 386 17.38 13.22 20.60
N GLY A 387 17.39 12.99 19.29
CA GLY A 387 18.64 12.85 18.53
C GLY A 387 19.17 11.43 18.43
N ASP A 388 18.37 10.42 18.81
CA ASP A 388 18.67 9.00 18.64
C ASP A 388 18.26 8.47 17.24
N GLY A 389 18.23 9.37 16.24
CA GLY A 389 17.89 9.02 14.87
C GLY A 389 18.84 7.98 14.29
N LYS A 390 18.53 7.43 13.11
CA LYS A 390 19.41 6.49 12.41
C LYS A 390 19.33 6.76 10.92
N LEU A 391 20.45 6.62 10.21
CA LEU A 391 20.46 6.59 8.76
C LEU A 391 20.83 5.19 8.31
N ILE A 392 20.22 4.76 7.21
CA ILE A 392 20.54 3.47 6.57
C ILE A 392 20.83 3.67 5.09
N HIS A 393 21.78 2.90 4.60
CA HIS A 393 22.14 2.87 3.19
C HIS A 393 22.31 1.42 2.71
N GLY A 394 21.62 1.08 1.63
CA GLY A 394 21.86 -0.13 0.87
C GLY A 394 22.57 0.21 -0.43
N LEU A 395 23.64 -0.53 -0.75
CA LEU A 395 24.38 -0.34 -2.00
C LEU A 395 25.03 -1.66 -2.48
N LEU A 396 25.36 -1.72 -3.77
CA LEU A 396 26.17 -2.82 -4.32
C LEU A 396 27.62 -2.68 -3.89
N THR A 397 28.17 -3.79 -3.40
CA THR A 397 29.57 -3.89 -2.95
C THR A 397 30.29 -5.02 -3.65
N TRP A 398 31.57 -4.82 -3.92
CA TRP A 398 32.47 -5.79 -4.52
C TRP A 398 33.32 -6.49 -3.45
N ASP A 399 33.56 -7.79 -3.62
CA ASP A 399 34.33 -8.62 -2.70
C ASP A 399 35.86 -8.49 -2.88
N GLY A 400 36.30 -7.71 -3.87
CA GLY A 400 37.71 -7.47 -4.18
C GLY A 400 38.38 -8.58 -4.98
N ARG A 401 37.64 -9.63 -5.38
CA ARG A 401 38.22 -10.74 -6.15
C ARG A 401 38.35 -10.35 -7.62
N PRO A 402 39.54 -10.55 -8.26
CA PRO A 402 39.71 -10.27 -9.67
C PRO A 402 38.73 -11.05 -10.55
N ILE A 403 38.10 -10.35 -11.49
CA ILE A 403 37.25 -10.96 -12.52
C ILE A 403 38.17 -11.55 -13.59
N LYS A 404 38.13 -12.87 -13.76
CA LYS A 404 39.00 -13.58 -14.71
C LYS A 404 38.58 -13.38 -16.17
N ASP A 405 37.28 -13.40 -16.42
CA ASP A 405 36.70 -13.25 -17.76
C ASP A 405 35.32 -12.58 -17.63
N LEU A 406 35.27 -11.28 -17.95
CA LEU A 406 34.04 -10.49 -17.89
C LEU A 406 33.01 -10.94 -18.92
N LEU A 407 33.47 -11.31 -20.12
CA LEU A 407 32.57 -11.70 -21.20
C LEU A 407 31.91 -13.03 -20.87
N GLN A 408 32.68 -13.98 -20.34
CA GLN A 408 32.15 -15.25 -19.87
C GLN A 408 31.11 -15.06 -18.74
N ALA A 409 31.37 -14.15 -17.79
CA ALA A 409 30.45 -13.84 -16.72
C ALA A 409 29.09 -13.31 -17.25
N ILE A 410 29.13 -12.37 -18.21
CA ILE A 410 27.93 -11.83 -18.84
C ILE A 410 27.23 -12.88 -19.70
N HIS A 411 27.95 -13.64 -20.51
CA HIS A 411 27.38 -14.70 -21.36
C HIS A 411 26.79 -15.87 -20.58
N ALA A 412 27.29 -16.15 -19.37
CA ALA A 412 26.69 -17.15 -18.49
C ALA A 412 25.28 -16.76 -18.03
N ALA A 413 25.05 -15.47 -17.76
CA ALA A 413 23.72 -14.96 -17.41
C ALA A 413 22.84 -14.75 -18.67
N TYR A 414 23.43 -14.14 -19.69
CA TYR A 414 22.79 -13.73 -20.94
C TYR A 414 23.63 -14.15 -22.15
N PRO A 415 23.39 -15.35 -22.73
CA PRO A 415 24.18 -15.85 -23.84
C PRO A 415 24.21 -14.90 -25.05
N THR A 416 23.12 -14.17 -25.28
CA THR A 416 23.02 -13.14 -26.31
C THR A 416 22.26 -11.89 -25.79
N VAL A 417 22.39 -10.78 -26.53
CA VAL A 417 21.57 -9.57 -26.30
C VAL A 417 20.07 -9.88 -26.43
N ALA A 418 19.70 -10.83 -27.30
CA ALA A 418 18.32 -11.29 -27.46
C ALA A 418 17.81 -12.01 -26.21
N ASP A 419 18.64 -12.81 -25.55
CA ASP A 419 18.28 -13.49 -24.30
C ASP A 419 18.06 -12.50 -23.16
N TRP A 420 18.88 -11.45 -23.06
CA TRP A 420 18.66 -10.37 -22.10
C TRP A 420 17.36 -9.60 -22.40
N GLY A 421 17.12 -9.25 -23.67
CA GLY A 421 15.87 -8.61 -24.09
C GLY A 421 14.63 -9.47 -23.80
N MET A 422 14.71 -10.78 -24.05
CA MET A 422 13.64 -11.74 -23.75
C MET A 422 13.41 -11.88 -22.24
N ALA A 423 14.47 -12.00 -21.43
CA ALA A 423 14.35 -12.07 -19.98
C ALA A 423 13.66 -10.83 -19.40
N ARG A 424 13.95 -9.64 -19.93
CA ARG A 424 13.26 -8.40 -19.56
C ARG A 424 11.80 -8.39 -20.01
N ALA A 425 11.52 -8.83 -21.23
CA ALA A 425 10.15 -8.89 -21.76
C ALA A 425 9.26 -9.86 -20.98
N LEU A 426 9.83 -10.95 -20.48
CA LEU A 426 9.15 -11.96 -19.65
C LEU A 426 9.17 -11.63 -18.15
N GLY A 427 9.79 -10.54 -17.72
CA GLY A 427 9.84 -10.16 -16.29
C GLY A 427 10.75 -11.04 -15.41
N VAL A 428 11.57 -11.91 -15.99
CA VAL A 428 12.44 -12.88 -15.28
C VAL A 428 13.91 -12.45 -15.22
N VAL A 429 14.20 -11.18 -15.54
CA VAL A 429 15.58 -10.65 -15.59
C VAL A 429 16.30 -10.74 -14.23
N TYR A 430 15.56 -10.57 -13.14
CA TYR A 430 16.13 -10.53 -11.78
C TYR A 430 16.81 -11.84 -11.36
N GLU A 431 16.29 -12.99 -11.80
CA GLU A 431 16.87 -14.30 -11.49
C GLU A 431 18.30 -14.40 -12.07
N LYS A 432 18.44 -13.98 -13.33
CA LYS A 432 19.72 -13.97 -14.06
C LYS A 432 20.65 -12.88 -13.54
N ASP A 433 20.10 -11.75 -13.11
CA ASP A 433 20.88 -10.64 -12.56
C ASP A 433 21.61 -11.04 -11.28
N MET A 434 20.96 -11.81 -10.39
CA MET A 434 21.60 -12.32 -9.17
C MET A 434 22.82 -13.20 -9.46
N ASP A 435 22.74 -14.04 -10.48
CA ASP A 435 23.87 -14.89 -10.90
C ASP A 435 24.98 -14.07 -11.55
N LEU A 436 24.62 -13.05 -12.34
CA LEU A 436 25.58 -12.09 -12.88
C LEU A 436 26.33 -11.37 -11.74
N LEU A 437 25.61 -10.78 -10.78
CA LEU A 437 26.22 -10.09 -9.64
C LEU A 437 27.21 -10.99 -8.89
N ARG A 438 26.81 -12.22 -8.56
CA ARG A 438 27.70 -13.20 -7.90
C ARG A 438 28.96 -13.50 -8.72
N SER A 439 28.85 -13.65 -10.04
CA SER A 439 29.98 -13.91 -10.92
C SER A 439 30.99 -12.75 -10.98
N LEU A 440 30.51 -11.53 -10.79
CA LEU A 440 31.32 -10.31 -10.72
C LEU A 440 31.86 -10.03 -9.31
N GLY A 441 31.57 -10.90 -8.33
CA GLY A 441 31.91 -10.66 -6.92
C GLY A 441 31.11 -9.53 -6.28
N LEU A 442 29.97 -9.17 -6.87
CA LEU A 442 29.05 -8.16 -6.36
C LEU A 442 28.00 -8.78 -5.43
N LYS A 443 27.62 -8.02 -4.41
CA LYS A 443 26.52 -8.35 -3.49
C LYS A 443 25.82 -7.10 -3.00
N TYR A 444 24.56 -7.25 -2.63
CA TYR A 444 23.81 -6.22 -1.92
C TYR A 444 24.29 -6.14 -0.47
N SER A 445 24.82 -4.99 -0.06
CA SER A 445 25.20 -4.71 1.32
C SER A 445 24.28 -3.65 1.92
N PHE A 446 24.21 -3.65 3.25
CA PHE A 446 23.37 -2.74 4.01
C PHE A 446 24.15 -2.16 5.19
N PHE A 447 24.01 -0.87 5.43
CA PHE A 447 24.81 -0.11 6.38
C PHE A 447 23.92 0.78 7.24
N GLU A 448 24.28 0.93 8.50
CA GLU A 448 23.62 1.81 9.47
C GLU A 448 24.62 2.85 9.99
N PHE A 449 24.16 4.09 10.07
CA PHE A 449 24.91 5.23 10.56
C PHE A 449 24.12 5.84 11.73
N LEU A 450 24.82 6.02 12.85
CA LEU A 450 24.26 6.70 14.01
C LEU A 450 24.59 8.20 13.94
N PRO A 451 23.71 9.07 14.47
CA PRO A 451 23.93 10.50 14.52
C PRO A 451 25.09 10.84 15.45
N GLY A 452 25.87 11.84 15.05
CA GLY A 452 27.02 12.37 15.79
C GLY A 452 28.37 11.93 15.23
N ASP A 453 29.33 12.86 15.22
CA ASP A 453 30.64 12.73 14.55
C ASP A 453 31.58 11.64 15.11
N SER A 454 31.16 10.87 16.12
CA SER A 454 32.01 9.92 16.85
C SER A 454 31.61 8.46 16.70
N ALA A 455 30.44 8.16 16.13
CA ALA A 455 29.99 6.79 15.91
C ALA A 455 30.47 6.30 14.54
N LEU A 456 31.29 5.24 14.55
CA LEU A 456 31.65 4.55 13.31
C LEU A 456 30.40 3.87 12.71
N PRO A 457 30.21 3.91 11.39
CA PRO A 457 29.10 3.19 10.76
C PRO A 457 29.25 1.69 10.96
N SER A 458 28.13 0.98 10.86
CA SER A 458 28.10 -0.48 10.95
C SER A 458 27.58 -1.09 9.67
N GLN A 459 28.21 -2.16 9.20
CA GLN A 459 27.61 -3.05 8.22
C GLN A 459 26.57 -3.91 8.95
N LEU A 460 25.37 -3.98 8.37
CA LEU A 460 24.32 -4.87 8.82
C LEU A 460 24.43 -6.19 8.08
N ILE A 461 24.47 -7.28 8.83
CA ILE A 461 24.44 -8.66 8.31
C ILE A 461 23.37 -9.46 9.01
N VAL A 462 22.86 -10.49 8.35
CA VAL A 462 21.94 -11.46 8.96
C VAL A 462 22.74 -12.67 9.44
N GLU A 463 22.63 -12.99 10.73
CA GLU A 463 23.26 -14.15 11.36
C GLU A 463 22.22 -14.83 12.26
N ASP A 464 21.99 -16.13 12.05
CA ASP A 464 20.96 -16.92 12.77
C ASP A 464 19.56 -16.28 12.78
N GLY A 465 19.19 -15.63 11.67
CA GLY A 465 17.90 -14.95 11.50
C GLY A 465 17.77 -13.60 12.22
N ASN A 466 18.85 -13.08 12.81
CA ASN A 466 18.89 -11.79 13.49
C ASN A 466 19.84 -10.82 12.79
N LEU A 467 19.58 -9.52 12.94
CA LEU A 467 20.51 -8.49 12.48
C LEU A 467 21.69 -8.35 13.44
N ARG A 468 22.89 -8.34 12.86
CA ARG A 468 24.13 -8.04 13.56
C ARG A 468 24.82 -6.85 12.92
N ARG A 469 25.30 -5.94 13.77
CA ARG A 469 26.08 -4.74 13.42
C ARG A 469 27.56 -5.06 13.51
N ILE A 470 28.27 -5.01 12.38
CA ILE A 470 29.73 -5.10 12.31
C ILE A 470 30.27 -3.68 12.21
N PRO A 471 30.96 -3.14 13.23
CA PRO A 471 31.50 -1.79 13.17
C PRO A 471 32.57 -1.67 12.08
N SER A 472 32.71 -0.49 11.49
CA SER A 472 33.76 -0.23 10.52
C SER A 472 35.17 -0.34 11.15
N GLY A 473 36.18 -0.53 10.30
CA GLY A 473 37.57 -0.54 10.71
C GLY A 473 38.04 0.77 11.35
N ALA A 474 39.15 0.71 12.09
CA ALA A 474 39.74 1.87 12.78
C ALA A 474 40.19 3.00 11.82
N ASP A 475 40.43 2.66 10.55
CA ASP A 475 40.91 3.59 9.51
C ASP A 475 39.76 4.28 8.73
N GLY A 476 38.51 4.11 9.17
CA GLY A 476 37.33 4.75 8.58
C GLY A 476 36.27 3.75 8.11
N VAL A 477 35.49 4.14 7.09
CA VAL A 477 34.36 3.38 6.55
C VAL A 477 34.86 2.19 5.71
N SER A 478 35.30 1.12 6.37
CA SER A 478 35.88 -0.07 5.73
C SER A 478 35.47 -1.37 6.43
N TRP A 479 35.24 -2.42 5.64
CA TRP A 479 34.99 -3.79 6.12
C TRP A 479 35.72 -4.80 5.23
N PRO A 480 36.27 -5.89 5.79
CA PRO A 480 36.95 -6.92 5.00
C PRO A 480 36.02 -7.52 3.92
N GLY A 481 36.47 -7.52 2.66
CA GLY A 481 35.70 -8.07 1.54
C GLY A 481 34.45 -7.27 1.18
N VAL A 482 34.44 -5.98 1.49
CA VAL A 482 33.36 -5.04 1.17
C VAL A 482 33.98 -3.78 0.60
N GLN A 483 34.03 -3.69 -0.72
CA GLN A 483 34.53 -2.54 -1.46
C GLN A 483 33.37 -1.86 -2.20
N PRO A 484 33.38 -0.53 -2.38
CA PRO A 484 32.38 0.15 -3.20
C PRO A 484 32.39 -0.37 -4.64
N LEU A 485 31.23 -0.36 -5.33
CA LEU A 485 31.16 -0.66 -6.76
C LEU A 485 32.16 0.16 -7.59
N GLN A 486 32.45 1.40 -7.18
CA GLN A 486 33.43 2.26 -7.84
C GLN A 486 34.83 1.65 -7.92
N GLU A 487 35.23 0.82 -6.94
CA GLU A 487 36.51 0.11 -6.97
C GLU A 487 36.52 -0.95 -8.08
N LEU A 488 35.43 -1.70 -8.26
CA LEU A 488 35.30 -2.66 -9.36
C LEU A 488 35.44 -1.97 -10.73
N LEU A 489 34.74 -0.84 -10.90
CA LEU A 489 34.75 -0.06 -12.15
C LEU A 489 36.12 0.51 -12.51
N GLN A 490 37.03 0.64 -11.55
CA GLN A 490 38.43 1.02 -11.81
C GLN A 490 39.30 -0.15 -12.25
N HIS A 491 38.94 -1.38 -11.88
CA HIS A 491 39.72 -2.58 -12.16
C HIS A 491 39.23 -3.34 -13.40
N VAL A 492 38.00 -3.10 -13.83
CA VAL A 492 37.35 -3.83 -14.92
C VAL A 492 36.75 -2.86 -15.92
N ASP A 493 37.18 -2.96 -17.17
CA ASP A 493 36.65 -2.15 -18.26
C ASP A 493 35.41 -2.83 -18.88
N PHE A 494 34.24 -2.28 -18.58
CA PHE A 494 32.97 -2.74 -19.16
C PHE A 494 32.70 -2.14 -20.55
N GLY A 495 33.51 -1.18 -21.00
CA GLY A 495 33.30 -0.41 -22.23
C GLY A 495 33.05 -1.27 -23.47
N PRO A 496 33.90 -2.26 -23.79
CA PRO A 496 33.72 -3.12 -24.97
C PRO A 496 32.38 -3.87 -24.97
N VAL A 497 31.97 -4.38 -23.81
CA VAL A 497 30.71 -5.13 -23.70
C VAL A 497 29.50 -4.20 -23.78
N VAL A 498 29.54 -3.08 -23.06
CA VAL A 498 28.48 -2.06 -23.09
C VAL A 498 28.24 -1.55 -24.51
N GLU A 499 29.31 -1.27 -25.26
CA GLU A 499 29.22 -0.80 -26.64
C GLU A 499 28.62 -1.87 -27.56
N SER A 500 29.01 -3.13 -27.40
CA SER A 500 28.42 -4.24 -28.14
C SER A 500 26.90 -4.36 -27.91
N PHE A 501 26.47 -4.28 -26.65
CA PHE A 501 25.05 -4.29 -26.32
C PHE A 501 24.32 -3.08 -26.93
N ARG A 502 24.86 -1.86 -26.78
CA ARG A 502 24.27 -0.64 -27.36
C ARG A 502 24.08 -0.71 -28.87
N GLN A 503 25.01 -1.34 -29.60
CA GLN A 503 24.91 -1.49 -31.06
C GLN A 503 23.82 -2.47 -31.51
N CYS A 504 23.45 -3.42 -30.65
CA CYS A 504 22.42 -4.43 -30.93
C CYS A 504 21.00 -3.99 -30.51
N ILE A 505 20.88 -2.85 -29.83
CA ILE A 505 19.64 -2.34 -29.26
C ILE A 505 19.17 -1.13 -30.09
N THR A 506 17.98 -1.22 -30.69
CA THR A 506 17.34 -0.06 -31.34
C THR A 506 16.20 0.45 -30.46
N PRO A 507 16.19 1.73 -30.03
CA PRO A 507 15.05 2.32 -29.34
C PRO A 507 13.80 2.26 -30.21
N VAL A 508 12.75 1.62 -29.73
CA VAL A 508 11.39 1.79 -30.26
C VAL A 508 10.70 2.82 -29.38
N ASP A 509 10.09 3.83 -30.01
CA ASP A 509 9.19 4.84 -29.43
C ASP A 509 9.41 5.14 -27.93
N GLY A 510 10.40 5.97 -27.63
CA GLY A 510 10.58 6.49 -26.27
C GLY A 510 11.18 5.51 -25.25
N GLY A 511 11.66 4.34 -25.68
CA GLY A 511 12.75 3.63 -24.99
C GLY A 511 12.36 2.51 -24.02
N ASP A 512 11.15 1.97 -24.08
CA ASP A 512 10.77 0.80 -23.25
C ASP A 512 10.58 -0.50 -24.02
N GLN A 513 10.56 -0.46 -25.35
CA GLN A 513 10.62 -1.64 -26.19
C GLN A 513 11.84 -1.50 -27.09
N TRP A 514 12.60 -2.58 -27.22
CA TRP A 514 13.81 -2.61 -28.02
C TRP A 514 13.69 -3.74 -29.02
N ILE A 515 13.83 -3.42 -30.31
CA ILE A 515 14.02 -4.45 -31.32
C ILE A 515 15.50 -4.81 -31.29
N VAL A 516 15.81 -6.05 -30.94
CA VAL A 516 17.15 -6.61 -31.07
C VAL A 516 17.42 -6.76 -32.56
N SER A 517 18.31 -5.93 -33.10
CA SER A 517 18.40 -5.71 -34.54
C SER A 517 19.19 -6.77 -35.32
N SER A 518 19.76 -7.79 -34.66
CA SER A 518 20.25 -9.00 -35.33
C SER A 518 20.62 -10.12 -34.36
N SER A 519 20.43 -11.37 -34.78
CA SER A 519 20.95 -12.60 -34.14
C SER A 519 22.45 -12.80 -34.41
N ARG A 520 23.26 -11.75 -34.27
CA ARG A 520 24.71 -11.90 -34.41
C ARG A 520 25.26 -12.37 -33.07
N ASP A 521 25.82 -13.57 -33.07
CA ASP A 521 26.71 -14.02 -32.01
C ASP A 521 27.82 -12.97 -31.84
N VAL A 522 27.96 -12.44 -30.62
CA VAL A 522 29.03 -11.51 -30.22
C VAL A 522 30.24 -12.32 -29.76
#